data_AF-A0A1G3ACK0-F1
#
_entry.id   AF-A0A1G3ACK0-F1
#
_cell.length_a   1.000
_cell.length_b   1.000
_cell.length_c   1.000
_cell.angle_alpha   90.00
_cell.angle_beta   90.00
_cell.angle_gamma   90.00
#
_symmetry.space_group_name_H-M   'P 1'
#
loop_
_entity.id
_entity.type
_entity.pdbx_description
1 polymer ?
#
loop_
_entity_poly.entity_id
_entity_poly.type
_entity_poly.pdbx_seq_one_letter_code
_entity_poly.pdbx_strand_id
1 'polypeptide(L)'
;MAKQLRYRLCGKSGRYPAWLDQVRRKSGAYVIRDRTTHATLYVGESHTGRLGKTITRHFQAWTGKTAGDTFRRGRVEVAVLVCPPASAVACQTRLIRRLRPPGNQYGTGEEAPF
;
A
#
# COMPACT_ATOMS: atom_id res chain seq x y z
N MET A 1 19.07 -6.19 -11.11
CA MET A 1 19.14 -5.79 -9.69
C MET A 1 17.74 -5.75 -9.07
N ALA A 2 17.50 -6.45 -7.97
CA ALA A 2 16.24 -6.32 -7.24
C ALA A 2 16.24 -4.98 -6.51
N LYS A 3 15.33 -4.06 -6.88
CA LYS A 3 15.17 -2.78 -6.16
C LYS A 3 14.83 -3.09 -4.70
N GLN A 4 15.68 -2.64 -3.76
CA GLN A 4 15.44 -2.82 -2.34
C GLN A 4 14.23 -1.98 -1.92
N LEU A 5 13.31 -2.57 -1.15
CA LEU A 5 12.15 -1.85 -0.61
C LEU A 5 12.61 -0.93 0.52
N ARG A 6 12.38 0.38 0.34
CA ARG A 6 12.63 1.38 1.38
C ARG A 6 11.35 1.67 2.14
N TYR A 7 11.25 1.12 3.35
CA TYR A 7 10.14 1.34 4.26
C TYR A 7 10.25 2.69 4.95
N ARG A 8 9.12 3.40 5.03
CA ARG A 8 9.03 4.73 5.63
C ARG A 8 7.77 4.81 6.47
N LEU A 9 7.88 5.47 7.62
CA LEU A 9 6.71 5.78 8.44
C LEU A 9 5.78 6.72 7.68
N CYS A 10 4.49 6.47 7.85
CA CYS A 10 3.46 7.38 7.37
C CYS A 10 3.22 8.50 8.37
N GLY A 11 3.68 8.43 9.63
CA GLY A 11 3.39 9.39 10.71
C GLY A 11 2.27 8.92 11.65
N LYS A 12 1.99 9.63 12.75
CA LYS A 12 1.00 9.19 13.75
C LYS A 12 -0.37 9.88 13.60
N SER A 13 -0.37 11.16 13.29
CA SER A 13 -1.57 12.02 13.17
C SER A 13 -1.25 13.23 12.30
N GLY A 14 -2.26 14.06 12.01
CA GLY A 14 -2.10 15.30 11.25
C GLY A 14 -1.61 15.07 9.81
N ARG A 15 -0.84 16.03 9.30
CA ARG A 15 -0.36 16.04 7.91
C ARG A 15 0.47 14.79 7.58
N TYR A 16 0.32 14.27 6.37
CA TYR A 16 1.16 13.19 5.85
C TYR A 16 2.59 13.70 5.52
N PRO A 17 3.62 12.85 5.66
CA PRO A 17 5.00 13.20 5.34
C PRO A 17 5.16 13.49 3.84
N ALA A 18 6.08 14.39 3.51
CA ALA A 18 6.30 14.88 2.15
C ALA A 18 6.56 13.77 1.11
N TRP A 19 7.12 12.62 1.54
CA TRP A 19 7.37 11.52 0.62
C TRP A 19 6.08 10.90 0.04
N LEU A 20 4.95 10.96 0.76
CA LEU A 20 3.65 10.51 0.24
C LEU A 20 3.13 11.47 -0.84
N ASP A 21 3.37 12.77 -0.67
CA ASP A 21 3.05 13.76 -1.70
C ASP A 21 3.87 13.54 -2.98
N GLN A 22 5.15 13.18 -2.85
CA GLN A 22 6.03 12.88 -3.98
C GLN A 22 5.57 11.68 -4.83
N VAL A 23 4.74 10.79 -4.27
CA VAL A 23 4.17 9.63 -4.99
C VAL A 23 2.67 9.77 -5.25
N ARG A 24 2.05 10.90 -4.91
CA ARG A 24 0.60 11.10 -5.01
C ARG A 24 0.05 10.93 -6.42
N ARG A 25 0.80 11.39 -7.42
CA ARG A 25 0.44 11.38 -8.85
C ARG A 25 1.18 10.30 -9.65
N LYS A 26 1.64 9.25 -8.98
CA LYS A 26 2.44 8.17 -9.59
C LYS A 26 1.64 6.88 -9.63
N SER A 27 2.09 5.95 -10.46
CA SER A 27 1.64 4.56 -10.47
C SER A 27 2.70 3.64 -9.87
N GLY A 28 2.29 2.48 -9.38
CA GLY A 28 3.21 1.54 -8.75
C GLY A 28 2.55 0.58 -7.79
N ALA A 29 3.37 -0.22 -7.12
CA ALA A 29 2.96 -1.08 -6.03
C ALA A 29 3.45 -0.53 -4.68
N TYR A 30 2.75 -0.89 -3.61
CA TYR A 30 3.12 -0.54 -2.25
C TYR A 30 2.97 -1.73 -1.32
N VAL A 31 3.73 -1.68 -0.22
CA VAL A 31 3.77 -2.71 0.81
C VAL A 31 3.53 -2.04 2.14
N ILE A 32 2.56 -2.52 2.90
CA ILE A 32 2.28 -2.14 4.28
C ILE A 32 2.79 -3.25 5.18
N ARG A 33 3.61 -2.91 6.17
CA ARG A 33 4.10 -3.85 7.19
C ARG A 33 3.93 -3.29 8.59
N ASP A 34 3.87 -4.18 9.57
CA ASP A 34 3.95 -3.79 10.98
C ASP A 34 5.35 -3.23 11.30
N ARG A 35 5.40 -2.12 12.03
CA ARG A 35 6.67 -1.42 12.32
C ARG A 35 7.51 -2.11 13.40
N THR A 36 6.90 -2.97 14.21
CA THR A 36 7.54 -3.61 15.36
C THR A 36 7.98 -5.02 15.00
N THR A 37 7.09 -5.80 14.38
CA THR A 37 7.37 -7.19 14.00
C THR A 37 7.98 -7.30 12.60
N HIS A 38 7.89 -6.24 11.79
CA HIS A 38 8.25 -6.22 10.37
C HIS A 38 7.47 -7.22 9.49
N ALA A 39 6.40 -7.82 10.02
CA ALA A 39 5.50 -8.69 9.27
C ALA A 39 4.81 -7.89 8.16
N THR A 40 4.89 -8.37 6.91
CA THR A 40 4.17 -7.76 5.80
C THR A 40 2.68 -8.05 6.00
N LEU A 41 1.86 -7.01 6.06
CA LEU A 41 0.43 -7.12 6.33
C LEU A 41 -0.37 -7.15 5.04
N TYR A 42 -0.01 -6.26 4.10
CA TYR A 42 -0.75 -6.06 2.87
C TYR A 42 0.15 -5.53 1.75
N VAL A 43 -0.15 -5.97 0.53
CA VAL A 43 0.45 -5.45 -0.70
C VAL A 43 -0.69 -5.03 -1.64
N GLY A 44 -0.57 -3.83 -2.19
CA GLY A 44 -1.51 -3.34 -3.19
C GLY A 44 -0.81 -2.54 -4.28
N GLU A 45 -1.59 -2.06 -5.23
CA GLU A 45 -1.10 -1.26 -6.34
C GLU A 45 -1.99 -0.05 -6.62
N SER A 46 -1.48 0.83 -7.49
CA SER A 46 -2.26 1.85 -8.15
C SER A 46 -1.70 2.05 -9.55
N HIS A 47 -2.46 1.67 -10.56
CA HIS A 47 -2.11 1.88 -11.95
C HIS A 47 -2.63 3.23 -12.48
N THR A 48 -3.63 3.83 -11.82
CA THR A 48 -4.32 5.06 -12.24
C THR A 48 -3.61 6.37 -11.88
N GLY A 49 -2.32 6.34 -11.52
CA GLY A 49 -1.57 7.54 -11.17
C GLY A 49 -2.00 8.16 -9.83
N ARG A 50 -2.57 7.36 -8.91
CA ARG A 50 -3.13 7.82 -7.63
C ARG A 50 -2.46 7.18 -6.42
N LEU A 51 -1.24 6.67 -6.57
CA LEU A 51 -0.57 5.81 -5.60
C LEU A 51 -0.55 6.36 -4.17
N GLY A 52 -0.13 7.61 -3.97
CA GLY A 52 -0.15 8.21 -2.63
C GLY A 52 -1.56 8.30 -2.04
N LYS A 53 -2.58 8.64 -2.85
CA LYS A 53 -3.98 8.69 -2.41
C LYS A 53 -4.46 7.30 -2.02
N THR A 54 -4.19 6.28 -2.85
CA THR A 54 -4.55 4.88 -2.59
C THR A 54 -3.92 4.38 -1.29
N ILE A 55 -2.63 4.66 -1.05
CA ILE A 55 -1.97 4.30 0.22
C ILE A 55 -2.69 4.94 1.41
N THR A 56 -3.04 6.23 1.34
CA THR A 56 -3.66 6.93 2.48
C THR A 56 -5.08 6.47 2.80
N ARG A 57 -5.81 5.86 1.84
CA ARG A 57 -7.16 5.31 2.09
C ARG A 57 -7.14 4.22 3.16
N HIS A 58 -6.06 3.43 3.21
CA HIS A 58 -5.82 2.38 4.21
C HIS A 58 -5.64 2.88 5.65
N PHE A 59 -5.56 4.19 5.87
CA PHE A 59 -5.43 4.80 7.20
C PHE A 59 -6.67 5.61 7.60
N GLN A 60 -7.65 5.72 6.70
CA GLN A 60 -8.91 6.42 6.96
C GLN A 60 -9.90 5.40 7.50
N ALA A 61 -10.65 5.75 8.55
CA ALA A 61 -11.74 4.92 9.02
C ALA A 61 -12.90 5.04 8.03
N TRP A 62 -13.32 3.91 7.47
CA TRP A 62 -14.51 3.84 6.60
C TRP A 62 -15.64 3.16 7.37
N THR A 63 -16.85 3.67 7.18
CA THR A 63 -18.09 3.05 7.68
C THR A 63 -18.86 2.46 6.51
N GLY A 64 -19.39 1.24 6.65
CA GLY A 64 -20.22 0.58 5.62
C GLY A 64 -19.84 -0.88 5.39
N LYS A 65 -20.69 -1.63 4.65
CA LYS A 65 -20.50 -3.08 4.39
C LYS A 65 -19.23 -3.42 3.62
N THR A 66 -18.70 -2.48 2.84
CA THR A 66 -17.50 -2.64 2.00
C THR A 66 -16.26 -1.96 2.61
N ALA A 67 -16.33 -1.55 3.88
CA ALA A 67 -15.18 -0.95 4.56
C ALA A 67 -14.03 -1.97 4.64
N GLY A 68 -12.95 -1.68 3.92
CA GLY A 68 -11.73 -2.49 3.98
C GLY A 68 -10.95 -2.27 5.27
N ASP A 69 -9.88 -3.05 5.43
CA ASP A 69 -8.99 -2.97 6.60
C ASP A 69 -8.41 -1.55 6.78
N THR A 70 -8.59 -1.01 7.99
CA THR A 70 -7.97 0.26 8.38
C THR A 70 -6.75 -0.02 9.25
N PHE A 71 -5.57 0.31 8.75
CA PHE A 71 -4.32 0.19 9.52
C PHE A 71 -4.09 1.43 10.38
N ARG A 72 -3.65 1.21 11.62
CA ARG A 72 -3.18 2.30 12.48
C ARG A 72 -1.87 2.86 11.92
N ARG A 73 -1.94 4.00 11.24
CA ARG A 73 -0.80 4.70 10.59
C ARG A 73 0.48 4.75 11.42
N GLY A 74 0.38 4.97 12.73
CA GLY A 74 1.52 5.03 13.66
C GLY A 74 2.17 3.68 14.00
N ARG A 75 1.53 2.56 13.65
CA ARG A 75 1.99 1.18 13.85
C ARG A 75 2.51 0.50 12.59
N VAL A 76 2.46 1.18 11.45
CA VAL A 76 2.86 0.59 10.17
C VAL A 76 3.92 1.43 9.44
N GLU A 77 4.66 0.75 8.59
CA GLU A 77 5.58 1.36 7.62
C GLU A 77 5.16 0.98 6.21
N VAL A 78 5.47 1.86 5.27
CA VAL A 78 5.14 1.67 3.86
C VAL A 78 6.38 1.74 3.00
N ALA A 79 6.55 0.74 2.13
CA ALA A 79 7.48 0.82 1.01
C ALA A 79 6.70 1.01 -0.29
N VAL A 80 7.31 1.72 -1.23
CA VAL A 80 6.70 2.03 -2.54
C VAL A 80 7.67 1.66 -3.66
N LEU A 81 7.15 0.93 -4.64
CA LEU A 81 7.81 0.64 -5.90
C LEU A 81 7.07 1.38 -7.02
N VAL A 82 7.56 2.57 -7.37
CA VAL A 82 7.06 3.31 -8.54
C VAL A 82 7.43 2.55 -9.81
N CYS A 83 6.44 2.29 -10.66
CA CYS A 83 6.61 1.68 -11.97
C CYS A 83 5.56 2.23 -12.95
N PRO A 84 5.70 1.97 -14.26
CA PRO A 84 4.68 2.35 -15.23
C PRO A 84 3.30 1.76 -14.87
N PRO A 85 2.20 2.45 -15.22
CA PRO A 85 0.82 1.97 -15.01
C PRO A 85 0.60 0.52 -15.44
N ALA A 86 1.01 0.18 -16.66
CA ALA A 86 0.84 -1.16 -17.25
C ALA A 86 1.59 -2.27 -16.47
N SER A 87 2.57 -1.91 -15.64
CA SER A 87 3.37 -2.86 -14.87
C SER A 87 2.98 -2.93 -13.39
N ALA A 88 2.04 -2.10 -12.92
CA ALA A 88 1.72 -1.98 -11.50
C ALA A 88 1.14 -3.28 -10.93
N VAL A 89 0.22 -3.92 -11.66
CA VAL A 89 -0.33 -5.24 -11.32
C VAL A 89 0.77 -6.30 -11.25
N ALA A 90 1.63 -6.39 -12.27
CA ALA A 90 2.75 -7.34 -12.27
C ALA A 90 3.73 -7.11 -11.10
N CYS A 91 3.96 -5.85 -10.74
CA CYS A 91 4.77 -5.47 -9.59
C CYS A 91 4.13 -5.94 -8.27
N GLN A 92 2.82 -5.75 -8.09
CA GLN A 92 2.08 -6.30 -6.95
C GLN A 92 2.18 -7.82 -6.92
N THR A 93 1.90 -8.53 -8.01
CA THR A 93 1.96 -9.99 -8.07
C THR A 93 3.32 -10.51 -7.64
N ARG A 94 4.40 -9.88 -8.12
CA ARG A 94 5.77 -10.25 -7.72
C ARG A 94 6.02 -10.02 -6.23
N LEU A 95 5.51 -8.93 -5.66
CA LEU A 95 5.63 -8.62 -4.23
C LEU A 95 4.82 -9.59 -3.37
N ILE A 96 3.59 -9.92 -3.75
CA ILE A 96 2.75 -10.90 -3.05
C ILE A 96 3.44 -12.27 -3.03
N ARG A 97 3.91 -12.75 -4.19
CA ARG A 97 4.61 -14.04 -4.28
C ARG A 97 5.87 -14.10 -3.40
N ARG A 98 6.59 -12.98 -3.31
CA ARG A 98 7.82 -12.87 -2.51
C ARG A 98 7.56 -12.73 -1.01
N LEU A 99 6.58 -11.92 -0.63
CA LEU A 99 6.37 -11.49 0.77
C LEU A 99 5.25 -12.25 1.47
N ARG A 100 4.39 -12.95 0.72
CA ARG A 100 3.28 -13.78 1.22
C ARG A 100 2.46 -13.11 2.34
N PRO A 101 1.95 -11.89 2.12
CA PRO A 101 1.17 -11.16 3.12
C PRO A 101 -0.15 -11.89 3.44
N PRO A 102 -0.56 -11.97 4.71
CA PRO A 102 -1.83 -12.57 5.11
C PRO A 102 -3.04 -11.79 4.56
N GLY A 103 -2.96 -10.45 4.53
CA GLY A 103 -4.05 -9.58 4.06
C GLY A 103 -4.37 -9.70 2.56
N ASN A 104 -3.54 -10.39 1.76
CA ASN A 104 -3.85 -10.68 0.36
C ASN A 104 -4.50 -12.06 0.16
N GLN A 105 -4.59 -12.90 1.20
CA GLN A 105 -5.33 -14.17 1.13
C GLN A 105 -6.86 -13.95 1.07
N TYR A 106 -7.34 -12.79 1.55
CA TYR A 106 -8.75 -12.39 1.51
C TYR A 106 -9.08 -11.48 0.30
N GLY A 107 -8.11 -11.24 -0.60
CA GLY A 107 -8.18 -10.24 -1.68
C GLY A 107 -8.19 -10.81 -3.10
N THR A 108 -8.72 -12.01 -3.32
CA THR A 108 -9.11 -12.50 -4.65
C THR A 108 -10.58 -12.23 -4.99
N GLY A 109 -11.28 -11.44 -4.18
CA GLY A 109 -12.67 -11.05 -4.41
C GLY A 109 -12.77 -9.59 -4.79
N GLU A 110 -13.14 -9.36 -6.06
CA GLU A 110 -13.67 -8.13 -6.65
C GLU A 110 -12.87 -6.82 -6.49
N GLU A 111 -12.58 -6.20 -7.65
CA GLU A 111 -12.38 -4.76 -7.74
C GLU A 111 -13.48 -4.06 -6.94
N ALA A 112 -13.14 -3.52 -5.76
CA ALA A 112 -14.07 -2.66 -5.04
C ALA A 112 -14.46 -1.51 -5.98
N PRO A 113 -15.74 -1.39 -6.39
CA PRO A 113 -16.15 -0.38 -7.34
C PRO A 113 -16.10 0.99 -6.66
N PHE A 114 -15.23 1.85 -7.19
CA PHE A 114 -15.20 3.33 -7.12
C PHE A 114 -15.10 4.01 -5.73
#